data_AF-A0AAW9BRZ1-F1
#
_entry.id   AF-A0AAW9BRZ1-F1
#
_cell.length_a   1.000
_cell.length_b   1.000
_cell.length_c   1.000
_cell.angle_alpha   90.00
_cell.angle_beta   90.00
_cell.angle_gamma   90.00
#
_symmetry.space_group_name_H-M   'P 1'
#
loop_
_entity.id
_entity.type
_entity.pdbx_description
1 polymer ?
#
loop_
_entity_poly.entity_id
_entity_poly.type
_entity_poly.pdbx_seq_one_letter_code
_entity_poly.pdbx_strand_id
1 'polypeptide(L)'
;MKLSLPFADKLPRIRQREMPAIGAPVMVLATLAMVVLPIPAFLLDMFFTFNIALAMVVLLVTVYTRRPLDFAAFPTVLLIATLLRLALNVASTRVVLLHGHEGGNAAGNVIEAFG
;
A
#
# COMPACT_ATOMS: atom_id res chain seq x y z
N MET A 1 8.91 14.25 57.24
CA MET A 1 7.61 14.95 57.33
C MET A 1 6.62 14.17 56.46
N LYS A 2 5.87 13.24 57.06
CA LYS A 2 4.83 12.46 56.36
C LYS A 2 3.73 13.45 55.95
N LEU A 3 3.67 13.79 54.66
CA LEU A 3 2.58 14.59 54.10
C LEU A 3 1.37 13.67 53.97
N SER A 4 0.70 13.40 55.10
CA SER A 4 -0.55 12.65 55.13
C SER A 4 -1.62 13.54 54.53
N LEU A 5 -1.93 13.30 53.26
CA LEU A 5 -3.03 13.96 52.56
C LEU A 5 -4.35 13.36 53.08
N PRO A 6 -5.18 14.12 53.82
CA PRO A 6 -6.41 13.63 54.47
C PRO A 6 -7.57 13.37 53.50
N PHE A 7 -7.28 13.32 52.19
CA PHE A 7 -8.27 13.18 51.12
C PHE A 7 -8.12 11.87 50.33
N ALA A 8 -7.10 11.05 50.61
CA ALA A 8 -6.85 9.80 49.88
C ALA A 8 -7.96 8.74 50.09
N ASP A 9 -8.69 8.81 51.21
CA ASP A 9 -9.75 7.85 51.56
C ASP A 9 -11.10 8.10 50.87
N LYS A 10 -11.23 9.19 50.10
CA LYS A 10 -12.47 9.56 49.40
C LYS A 10 -12.45 9.25 47.89
N LEU A 11 -11.67 8.26 47.45
CA LEU A 11 -11.74 7.81 46.06
C LEU A 11 -12.83 6.74 45.90
N PRO A 12 -13.92 7.03 45.17
CA PRO A 12 -14.98 6.05 44.92
C PRO A 12 -14.41 4.86 44.16
N ARG A 13 -14.59 3.65 44.72
CA ARG A 13 -14.18 2.40 44.08
C ARG A 13 -15.09 2.12 42.89
N ILE A 14 -14.65 2.58 41.72
CA ILE A 14 -15.30 2.32 40.44
C ILE A 14 -15.44 0.81 40.27
N ARG A 15 -16.68 0.36 40.21
CA ARG A 15 -17.07 -1.04 40.03
C ARG A 15 -16.63 -1.50 38.65
N GLN A 16 -15.51 -2.22 38.58
CA GLN A 16 -15.08 -2.92 37.38
C GLN A 16 -16.13 -3.97 37.03
N ARG A 17 -17.00 -3.60 36.09
CA ARG A 17 -17.96 -4.50 35.47
C ARG A 17 -17.15 -5.29 34.44
N GLU A 18 -16.87 -6.55 34.73
CA GLU A 18 -16.21 -7.47 33.80
C GLU A 18 -17.18 -7.75 32.64
N MET A 19 -17.13 -6.90 31.61
CA MET A 19 -17.83 -7.18 30.36
C MET A 19 -17.09 -8.31 29.65
N PRO A 20 -17.78 -9.35 29.16
CA PRO A 20 -17.14 -10.46 28.47
C PRO A 20 -16.34 -9.93 27.28
N ALA A 21 -15.03 -10.19 27.29
CA ALA A 21 -14.03 -9.66 26.36
C ALA A 21 -14.12 -10.27 24.95
N ILE A 22 -15.33 -10.50 24.44
CA ILE A 22 -15.60 -11.09 23.12
C ILE A 22 -15.49 -10.02 22.01
N GLY A 23 -15.63 -8.73 22.36
CA GLY A 23 -15.48 -7.62 21.41
C GLY A 23 -14.07 -7.46 20.84
N ALA A 24 -13.04 -7.72 21.65
CA ALA A 24 -11.64 -7.64 21.23
C ALA A 24 -11.27 -8.68 20.15
N PRO A 25 -11.53 -10.00 20.32
CA PRO A 25 -11.21 -10.98 19.29
C PRO A 25 -12.02 -10.79 18.00
N VAL A 26 -13.27 -10.33 18.08
CA VAL A 26 -14.08 -10.02 16.88
C VAL A 26 -13.52 -8.82 16.12
N MET A 27 -13.14 -7.75 16.82
CA MET A 27 -12.44 -6.61 16.23
C MET A 27 -11.12 -7.04 15.58
N VAL A 28 -10.34 -7.89 16.25
CA VAL A 28 -9.08 -8.41 15.70
C VAL A 28 -9.34 -9.26 14.45
N LEU A 29 -10.30 -10.18 14.47
CA LEU A 29 -10.67 -10.97 13.29
C LEU A 29 -11.13 -10.09 12.12
N ALA A 30 -11.92 -9.05 12.38
CA ALA A 30 -12.37 -8.11 11.35
C ALA A 30 -11.21 -7.31 10.75
N THR A 31 -10.24 -6.88 11.57
CA THR A 31 -9.02 -6.21 11.07
C THR A 31 -8.13 -7.16 10.27
N LEU A 32 -8.02 -8.43 10.67
CA LEU A 32 -7.29 -9.45 9.92
C LEU A 32 -7.97 -9.75 8.58
N ALA A 33 -9.31 -9.82 8.54
CA ALA A 33 -10.06 -10.03 7.30
C ALA A 33 -9.84 -8.89 6.28
N MET A 34 -9.67 -7.66 6.76
CA MET A 34 -9.35 -6.50 5.91
C MET A 34 -7.90 -6.52 5.39
N VAL A 35 -6.97 -7.10 6.14
CA VAL A 35 -5.59 -7.36 5.68
C VAL A 35 -5.55 -8.50 4.66
N VAL A 36 -6.44 -9.50 4.82
CA VAL A 36 -6.59 -10.62 3.90
C VAL A 36 -7.25 -10.21 2.60
N LEU A 37 -8.15 -9.20 2.58
CA LEU A 37 -8.81 -8.75 1.36
C LEU A 37 -7.76 -8.14 0.39
N PRO A 38 -7.34 -8.90 -0.63
CA PRO A 38 -6.18 -8.60 -1.43
C PRO A 38 -6.55 -7.57 -2.50
N ILE A 39 -5.63 -6.67 -2.84
CA ILE A 39 -5.79 -5.89 -4.06
C ILE A 39 -5.68 -6.89 -5.23
N PRO A 40 -6.69 -6.98 -6.11
CA PRO A 40 -6.70 -7.96 -7.18
C PRO A 40 -5.49 -7.77 -8.09
N ALA A 41 -4.78 -8.86 -8.38
CA ALA A 41 -3.61 -8.90 -9.27
C ALA A 41 -3.86 -8.24 -10.63
N PHE A 42 -5.11 -8.27 -11.09
CA PHE A 42 -5.58 -7.59 -12.30
C PHE A 42 -5.30 -6.07 -12.32
N LEU A 43 -5.46 -5.37 -11.19
CA LEU A 43 -5.16 -3.94 -11.11
C LEU A 43 -3.66 -3.69 -11.26
N LEU A 44 -2.83 -4.53 -10.64
CA LEU A 44 -1.38 -4.40 -10.68
C LEU A 44 -0.85 -4.59 -12.10
N ASP A 45 -1.32 -5.62 -12.81
CA ASP A 45 -1.01 -5.85 -14.22
C ASP A 45 -1.36 -4.63 -15.08
N MET A 46 -2.57 -4.06 -14.89
CA MET A 46 -3.00 -2.89 -15.66
C MET A 46 -2.10 -1.67 -15.42
N PHE A 47 -1.73 -1.38 -14.18
CA PHE A 47 -0.81 -0.29 -13.88
C PHE A 47 0.62 -0.54 -14.41
N PHE A 48 1.08 -1.78 -14.39
CA PHE A 48 2.39 -2.16 -14.92
C PHE A 48 2.44 -2.00 -16.45
N THR A 49 1.43 -2.53 -17.17
CA THR A 49 1.29 -2.34 -18.62
C THR A 49 1.14 -0.85 -18.97
N PHE A 50 0.35 -0.10 -18.20
CA PHE A 50 0.22 1.35 -18.39
C PHE A 50 1.56 2.09 -18.22
N ASN A 51 2.38 1.72 -17.22
CA ASN A 51 3.70 2.32 -17.03
C ASN A 51 4.62 2.08 -18.24
N ILE A 52 4.63 0.86 -18.79
CA ILE A 52 5.41 0.52 -19.98
C ILE A 52 4.90 1.29 -21.21
N ALA A 53 3.58 1.37 -21.40
CA ALA A 53 2.97 2.12 -22.48
C ALA A 53 3.32 3.62 -22.38
N LEU A 54 3.23 4.22 -21.19
CA LEU A 54 3.62 5.60 -20.92
C LEU A 54 5.11 5.83 -21.22
N ALA A 55 5.99 4.92 -20.80
CA ALA A 55 7.41 4.98 -21.11
C ALA A 55 7.67 4.94 -22.64
N MET A 56 6.92 4.10 -23.36
CA MET A 56 6.99 4.02 -24.82
C MET A 56 6.50 5.32 -25.49
N VAL A 57 5.40 5.90 -25.01
CA VAL A 57 4.89 7.19 -25.50
C VAL A 57 5.91 8.30 -25.26
N VAL A 58 6.51 8.37 -24.07
CA VAL A 58 7.58 9.34 -23.76
C VAL A 58 8.77 9.15 -24.70
N LEU A 59 9.15 7.90 -24.98
CA LEU A 59 10.23 7.59 -25.91
C LEU A 59 9.90 8.01 -27.35
N LEU A 60 8.67 7.77 -27.84
CA LEU A 60 8.26 8.26 -29.14
C LEU A 60 8.24 9.78 -29.18
N VAL A 61 7.70 10.43 -28.15
CA VAL A 61 7.67 11.89 -28.05
C VAL A 61 9.09 12.46 -28.08
N THR A 62 10.06 11.89 -27.36
CA THR A 62 11.45 12.39 -27.40
C THR A 62 12.12 12.18 -28.74
N VAL A 63 11.84 11.08 -29.44
CA VAL A 63 12.41 10.79 -30.76
C VAL A 63 11.85 11.71 -31.85
N TYR A 64 10.55 12.02 -31.80
CA TYR A 64 9.87 12.80 -32.84
C TYR A 64 9.84 14.32 -32.57
N THR A 65 10.13 14.77 -31.36
CA THR A 65 10.02 16.19 -30.97
C THR A 65 11.30 16.99 -31.28
N ARG A 66 11.20 18.00 -32.17
CA ARG A 66 12.30 18.91 -32.58
C ARG A 66 12.46 20.15 -31.67
N ARG A 67 11.41 20.55 -30.94
CA ARG A 67 11.43 21.59 -29.90
C ARG A 67 10.90 20.94 -28.63
N PRO A 68 11.67 20.80 -27.54
CA PRO A 68 11.27 20.05 -26.34
C PRO A 68 10.15 20.75 -25.54
N LEU A 69 9.03 21.12 -26.17
CA LEU A 69 7.86 21.89 -25.68
C LEU A 69 7.67 21.91 -24.14
N ASP A 70 8.22 22.83 -23.33
CA ASP A 70 9.44 23.63 -23.40
C ASP A 70 10.15 23.48 -22.04
N PHE A 71 11.10 22.54 -21.97
CA PHE A 71 12.02 22.17 -20.86
C PHE A 71 11.44 21.85 -19.47
N ALA A 72 10.31 22.42 -19.06
CA ALA A 72 9.77 22.26 -17.73
C ALA A 72 8.90 21.01 -17.56
N ALA A 73 8.07 20.67 -18.56
CA ALA A 73 7.18 19.51 -18.46
C ALA A 73 7.92 18.17 -18.58
N PHE A 74 9.05 18.16 -19.29
CA PHE A 74 9.78 16.93 -19.61
C PHE A 74 10.40 16.24 -18.36
N PRO A 75 11.17 16.95 -17.50
CA PRO A 75 11.65 16.38 -16.23
C PRO A 75 10.51 15.96 -15.32
N THR A 76 9.42 16.72 -15.26
CA THR A 76 8.27 16.39 -14.40
C THR A 76 7.58 15.11 -14.86
N VAL A 77 7.34 14.92 -16.15
CA VAL A 77 6.76 13.70 -16.70
C VAL A 77 7.67 12.50 -16.46
N LEU A 78 8.98 12.66 -16.65
CA LEU A 78 9.96 11.61 -16.32
C LEU A 78 9.98 11.30 -14.82
N LEU A 79 9.94 12.31 -13.94
CA LEU A 79 9.94 12.13 -12.49
C LEU A 79 8.69 11.37 -12.04
N ILE A 80 7.51 11.75 -12.54
CA ILE A 80 6.24 11.05 -12.28
C ILE A 80 6.30 9.60 -12.80
N ALA A 81 6.78 9.39 -14.02
CA ALA A 81 6.93 8.05 -14.60
C ALA A 81 7.88 7.16 -13.77
N THR A 82 8.95 7.75 -13.25
CA THR A 82 9.94 7.07 -12.41
C THR A 82 9.38 6.75 -11.02
N LEU A 83 8.62 7.65 -10.41
CA LEU A 83 7.94 7.41 -9.13
C LEU A 83 6.85 6.33 -9.26
N LEU A 84 6.06 6.38 -10.34
CA LEU A 84 5.09 5.33 -10.66
C LEU A 84 5.79 3.97 -10.79
N ARG A 85 6.95 3.94 -11.45
CA ARG A 85 7.77 2.73 -11.59
C ARG A 85 8.27 2.20 -10.25
N LEU A 86 8.75 3.06 -9.36
CA LEU A 86 9.19 2.67 -8.02
C LEU A 86 8.03 2.12 -7.18
N ALA A 87 6.87 2.78 -7.22
CA ALA A 87 5.67 2.35 -6.49
C ALA A 87 5.18 0.98 -6.98
N LEU A 88 5.16 0.76 -8.30
CA LEU A 88 4.75 -0.52 -8.88
C LEU A 88 5.75 -1.63 -8.59
N ASN A 89 7.04 -1.35 -8.57
CA ASN A 89 8.05 -2.33 -8.19
C ASN A 89 7.92 -2.75 -6.70
N VAL A 90 7.67 -1.82 -5.79
CA VAL A 90 7.45 -2.14 -4.35
C VAL A 90 6.12 -2.86 -4.13
N ALA A 91 5.07 -2.47 -4.85
CA ALA A 91 3.78 -3.16 -4.80
C ALA A 91 3.89 -4.58 -5.37
N SER A 92 4.60 -4.76 -6.49
CA SER A 92 4.86 -6.06 -7.10
C SER A 92 5.61 -6.98 -6.15
N THR A 93 6.70 -6.54 -5.53
CA THR A 93 7.43 -7.39 -4.58
C THR A 93 6.59 -7.75 -3.36
N ARG A 94 5.75 -6.85 -2.84
CA ARG A 94 4.80 -7.19 -1.76
C ARG A 94 3.79 -8.24 -2.20
N VAL A 95 3.21 -8.09 -3.39
CA VAL A 95 2.22 -9.05 -3.92
C VAL A 95 2.87 -10.39 -4.23
N VAL A 96 4.05 -10.41 -4.85
CA VAL A 96 4.83 -11.63 -5.11
C VAL A 96 5.26 -12.31 -3.81
N LEU A 97 5.64 -11.57 -2.77
CA LEU A 97 6.03 -12.16 -1.48
C LEU A 97 4.84 -12.63 -0.64
N LEU A 98 3.66 -12.03 -0.80
CA LEU A 98 2.44 -12.39 -0.06
C LEU A 98 1.51 -13.36 -0.79
N HIS A 99 1.64 -13.51 -2.10
CA HIS A 99 0.76 -14.37 -2.91
C HIS A 99 1.53 -15.24 -3.90
N GLY A 100 2.86 -15.09 -4.04
CA GLY A 100 3.66 -15.91 -4.96
C GLY A 100 3.71 -17.40 -4.61
N HIS A 101 3.44 -17.76 -3.35
CA HIS A 101 3.25 -19.15 -2.92
C HIS A 101 1.89 -19.77 -3.30
N GLU A 102 0.93 -18.98 -3.81
CA GLU A 102 -0.36 -19.46 -4.33
C GLU A 102 -0.31 -19.81 -5.84
N GLY A 103 0.87 -19.69 -6.47
CA GLY A 103 1.11 -19.99 -7.90
C GLY A 103 1.33 -18.72 -8.75
N GLY A 104 2.02 -18.85 -9.90
CA GLY A 104 2.41 -17.72 -10.77
C GLY A 104 1.26 -16.76 -11.13
N ASN A 105 0.06 -17.32 -11.33
CA ASN A 105 -1.17 -16.56 -11.64
C ASN A 105 -1.68 -15.66 -10.51
N ALA A 106 -1.19 -15.82 -9.27
CA ALA A 106 -1.66 -15.04 -8.12
C ALA A 106 -1.00 -13.64 -8.04
N ALA A 107 0.17 -13.46 -8.65
CA ALA A 107 0.87 -12.19 -8.67
C ALA A 107 0.42 -11.25 -9.80
N GLY A 108 -0.07 -11.82 -10.91
CA GLY A 108 -0.44 -11.10 -12.12
C GLY A 108 0.21 -11.73 -13.35
N ASN A 109 -0.55 -11.82 -14.45
CA ASN A 109 -0.13 -12.48 -15.68
C ASN A 109 0.99 -11.69 -16.40
N VAL A 110 1.02 -10.37 -16.22
CA VAL A 110 2.10 -9.51 -16.74
C VAL A 110 3.35 -9.69 -15.88
N ILE A 111 3.22 -9.75 -14.55
CA ILE A 111 4.36 -9.99 -13.66
C ILE A 111 4.98 -11.37 -13.90
N GLU A 112 4.16 -12.41 -14.13
CA GLU A 112 4.62 -13.76 -14.48
C GLU A 112 5.36 -13.80 -15.82
N ALA A 113 4.88 -13.08 -16.84
CA ALA A 113 5.50 -13.04 -18.17
C ALA A 113 6.86 -12.29 -18.22
N PHE A 114 7.13 -11.42 -17.24
CA PHE A 114 8.40 -10.69 -17.11
C PHE A 114 9.33 -11.28 -16.04
N GLY A 115 8.90 -12.32 -15.30
CA GLY A 115 9.61 -12.97 -14.18
C GLY A 115 10.66 -13.99 -14.58
#